data_AF-B1Q3B4-F1
#
_entry.id   AF-B1Q3B4-F1
#
_cell.length_a   1.000
_cell.length_b   1.000
_cell.length_c   1.000
_cell.angle_alpha   90.00
_cell.angle_beta   90.00
_cell.angle_gamma   90.00
#
_symmetry.space_group_name_H-M   'P 1'
#
loop_
_entity.id
_entity.type
_entity.pdbx_description
1 polymer ?
#
loop_
_entity_poly.entity_id
_entity_poly.type
_entity_poly.pdbx_seq_one_letter_code
_entity_poly.pdbx_strand_id
1 'polypeptide(L)'
;KPAEDEWGKTPDAMKAAMALEKKLNQALLDLHALGSARTDPHLCDFLETHFLDEEVKLIKKMGDHLTNLHRLGGPEAGRPGGWAGRVSLRKAHSQARLRAF
;
A
#
# COMPACT_ATOMS: atom_id res chain seq x y z
N LYS A 1 -3.17 14.00 -25.02
CA LYS A 1 -2.88 13.01 -23.97
C LYS A 1 -1.80 13.61 -23.08
N PRO A 2 -2.09 14.07 -21.85
CA PRO A 2 -1.04 14.60 -20.98
C PRO A 2 -0.05 13.47 -20.70
N ALA A 3 1.23 13.75 -20.87
CA ALA A 3 2.30 12.79 -20.72
C ALA A 3 2.32 12.28 -19.28
N GLU A 4 2.36 10.96 -19.14
CA GLU A 4 2.63 10.24 -17.89
C GLU A 4 4.02 10.59 -17.28
N ASP A 5 4.75 11.51 -17.93
CA ASP A 5 6.11 11.96 -17.67
C ASP A 5 6.21 13.13 -16.66
N GLU A 6 5.11 13.79 -16.29
CA GLU A 6 5.18 14.85 -15.26
C GLU A 6 5.37 14.31 -13.84
N TRP A 7 5.05 13.04 -13.59
CA TRP A 7 5.42 12.36 -12.34
C TRP A 7 6.92 12.02 -12.28
N GLY A 8 7.62 12.05 -13.42
CA GLY A 8 9.06 11.82 -13.50
C GLY A 8 9.92 13.03 -13.13
N LYS A 9 9.34 14.22 -12.96
CA LYS A 9 10.10 15.47 -12.84
C LYS A 9 10.73 15.71 -11.45
N THR A 10 10.27 15.06 -10.38
CA THR A 10 11.01 15.12 -9.10
C THR A 10 10.74 13.89 -8.24
N PRO A 11 11.74 13.00 -8.01
CA PRO A 11 11.58 11.87 -7.10
C PRO A 11 11.17 12.29 -5.69
N ASP A 12 11.46 13.53 -5.28
CA ASP A 12 11.06 14.08 -3.98
C ASP A 12 9.56 14.39 -3.90
N ALA A 13 8.92 14.81 -4.98
CA ALA A 13 7.46 14.98 -5.03
C ALA A 13 6.75 13.64 -4.84
N MET A 14 7.25 12.58 -5.47
CA MET A 14 6.68 11.24 -5.33
C MET A 14 6.94 10.63 -3.94
N LYS A 15 8.10 10.89 -3.33
CA LYS A 15 8.36 10.53 -1.91
C LYS A 15 7.43 11.29 -0.96
N ALA A 16 7.19 12.58 -1.20
CA ALA A 16 6.30 13.40 -0.39
C ALA A 16 4.84 12.90 -0.50
N ALA A 17 4.37 12.61 -1.71
CA ALA A 17 3.08 11.99 -1.94
C ALA A 17 2.98 10.63 -1.23
N MET A 18 3.99 9.76 -1.34
CA MET A 18 4.00 8.47 -0.65
C MET A 18 3.96 8.61 0.89
N ALA A 19 4.61 9.64 1.44
CA ALA A 19 4.54 9.93 2.86
C ALA A 19 3.14 10.39 3.29
N LEU A 20 2.42 11.11 2.41
CA LEU A 20 1.03 11.50 2.63
C LEU A 20 0.10 10.28 2.60
N GLU A 21 0.21 9.41 1.60
CA GLU A 21 -0.60 8.19 1.51
C GLU A 21 -0.40 7.28 2.73
N LYS A 22 0.84 7.11 3.19
CA LYS A 22 1.12 6.34 4.42
C LYS A 22 0.44 6.94 5.66
N LYS A 23 0.40 8.27 5.77
CA LYS A 23 -0.29 8.96 6.87
C LYS A 23 -1.80 8.80 6.76
N LEU A 24 -2.35 8.88 5.55
CA LEU A 24 -3.77 8.66 5.30
C LEU A 24 -4.18 7.22 5.65
N ASN A 25 -3.39 6.24 5.21
CA ASN A 25 -3.60 4.84 5.56
C ASN A 25 -3.56 4.61 7.08
N GLN A 26 -2.62 5.23 7.79
CA GLN A 26 -2.59 5.15 9.26
C GLN A 26 -3.85 5.77 9.89
N ALA A 27 -4.28 6.94 9.42
CA ALA A 27 -5.49 7.58 9.94
C ALA A 27 -6.75 6.74 9.69
N LEU A 28 -6.83 6.05 8.55
CA LEU A 28 -7.92 5.13 8.24
C LEU A 28 -7.91 3.89 9.14
N LEU A 29 -6.72 3.34 9.43
CA LEU A 29 -6.57 2.23 10.38
C LEU A 29 -6.95 2.65 11.81
N ASP A 30 -6.57 3.85 12.23
CA ASP A 30 -6.95 4.38 13.55
C ASP A 30 -8.47 4.58 13.64
N LEU A 31 -9.10 5.09 12.57
CA LEU A 31 -10.56 5.22 12.48
C LEU A 31 -11.27 3.86 12.49
N HIS A 32 -10.72 2.86 11.80
CA HIS A 32 -11.22 1.49 11.82
C HIS A 32 -11.13 0.88 13.22
N ALA A 33 -10.01 1.10 13.93
CA ALA A 33 -9.83 0.65 15.31
C ALA A 33 -10.85 1.33 16.26
N LEU A 34 -11.16 2.61 16.06
CA LEU A 34 -12.22 3.30 16.79
C LEU A 34 -13.61 2.73 16.49
N GLY A 35 -13.92 2.46 15.22
CA GLY A 35 -15.16 1.79 14.81
C GLY A 35 -15.30 0.42 15.48
N SER A 36 -14.22 -0.36 15.50
CA SER A 36 -14.15 -1.66 16.18
C SER A 36 -14.38 -1.53 17.68
N ALA A 37 -13.74 -0.58 18.34
CA ALA A 37 -13.90 -0.32 19.78
C ALA A 37 -15.33 0.11 20.14
N ARG A 38 -16.01 0.83 19.23
CA ARG A 38 -17.41 1.24 19.39
C ARG A 38 -18.42 0.19 18.92
N THR A 39 -17.95 -0.98 18.48
CA THR A 39 -18.78 -2.07 17.96
C THR A 39 -19.67 -1.60 16.80
N ASP A 40 -19.11 -0.79 15.90
CA ASP A 40 -19.77 -0.35 14.66
C ASP A 40 -19.25 -1.16 13.46
N PRO A 41 -19.88 -2.30 13.15
CA PRO A 41 -19.46 -3.16 12.04
C PRO A 41 -19.69 -2.50 10.67
N HIS A 42 -20.65 -1.58 10.55
CA HIS A 42 -20.95 -0.91 9.29
C HIS A 42 -19.84 0.08 8.93
N LEU A 43 -19.35 0.84 9.91
CA LEU A 43 -18.19 1.71 9.72
C LEU A 43 -16.94 0.91 9.34
N CYS A 44 -16.68 -0.21 10.02
CA CYS A 44 -15.51 -1.04 9.72
C CYS A 44 -15.55 -1.62 8.29
N ASP A 45 -16.69 -2.19 7.89
CA ASP A 45 -16.90 -2.75 6.56
C ASP A 45 -16.77 -1.69 5.45
N PHE A 46 -17.32 -0.50 5.69
CA PHE A 46 -17.18 0.64 4.78
C PHE A 46 -15.73 1.06 4.57
N LEU A 47 -14.94 1.16 5.66
CA LEU A 47 -13.52 1.52 5.59
C LEU A 47 -12.67 0.44 4.89
N GLU A 48 -12.94 -0.82 5.19
CA GLU A 48 -12.26 -1.96 4.55
C GLU A 48 -12.52 -2.02 3.04
N THR A 49 -13.78 -1.91 2.65
CA THR A 49 -14.22 -2.10 1.26
C THR A 49 -13.84 -0.92 0.35
N HIS A 50 -13.93 0.31 0.85
CA HIS A 50 -13.80 1.49 0.00
C HIS A 50 -12.44 2.19 0.09
N PHE A 51 -11.69 2.01 1.18
CA PHE A 51 -10.48 2.81 1.41
C PHE A 51 -9.25 1.95 1.68
N LEU A 52 -9.29 1.03 2.65
CA LEU A 52 -8.08 0.33 3.10
C LEU A 52 -7.43 -0.52 1.99
N ASP A 53 -8.22 -1.24 1.18
CA ASP A 53 -7.68 -2.03 0.07
C ASP A 53 -7.09 -1.15 -1.05
N GLU A 54 -7.74 -0.01 -1.35
CA GLU A 54 -7.29 0.93 -2.37
C GLU A 54 -6.00 1.67 -1.97
N GLU A 55 -5.89 2.09 -0.71
CA GLU A 55 -4.69 2.72 -0.16
C GLU A 55 -3.48 1.77 -0.23
N VAL A 56 -3.65 0.50 0.14
CA VAL A 56 -2.56 -0.49 0.09
C VAL A 56 -2.12 -0.73 -1.36
N LYS A 57 -3.05 -0.80 -2.31
CA LYS A 57 -2.73 -0.92 -3.75
C LYS A 57 -1.98 0.31 -4.25
N LEU A 58 -2.41 1.51 -3.86
CA LEU A 58 -1.80 2.77 -4.27
C LEU A 58 -0.35 2.87 -3.75
N ILE A 59 -0.14 2.66 -2.45
CA ILE A 59 1.20 2.70 -1.83
C ILE A 59 2.12 1.69 -2.50
N LYS A 60 1.65 0.46 -2.78
CA LYS A 60 2.43 -0.55 -3.49
C LYS A 60 2.82 -0.08 -4.90
N LYS A 61 1.87 0.43 -5.68
CA LYS A 61 2.12 0.91 -7.04
C LYS A 61 3.13 2.06 -7.04
N MET A 62 3.04 2.98 -6.08
CA MET A 62 4.02 4.06 -5.92
C MET A 62 5.41 3.54 -5.56
N GLY A 63 5.51 2.54 -4.68
CA GLY A 63 6.78 1.89 -4.32
C GLY A 63 7.42 1.14 -5.49
N ASP A 64 6.62 0.44 -6.29
CA ASP A 64 7.07 -0.26 -7.50
C ASP A 64 7.61 0.74 -8.54
N HIS A 65 6.93 1.88 -8.72
CA HIS A 65 7.40 2.95 -9.59
C HIS A 65 8.72 3.55 -9.12
N LEU A 66 8.85 3.85 -7.81
CA LEU A 66 10.09 4.39 -7.24
C LEU A 66 11.26 3.41 -7.41
N THR A 67 11.02 2.13 -7.19
CA THR A 67 12.01 1.06 -7.37
C THR A 67 12.44 0.94 -8.84
N ASN A 68 11.49 1.06 -9.77
CA ASN A 68 11.79 1.05 -11.20
C ASN A 68 12.61 2.27 -11.63
N LEU A 69 12.27 3.47 -11.13
CA LEU A 69 13.05 4.70 -11.38
C LEU A 69 14.48 4.57 -10.85
N HIS A 70 14.66 4.05 -9.64
CA HIS A 70 16.00 3.81 -9.07
C HIS A 70 16.80 2.79 -9.90
N ARG A 71 16.16 1.74 -10.42
CA ARG A 71 16.80 0.72 -11.26
C ARG A 71 17.19 1.23 -12.64
N LEU A 72 16.41 2.13 -13.24
CA LEU A 72 16.70 2.74 -14.54
C LEU A 72 17.77 3.85 -14.45
N GLY A 73 18.08 4.34 -13.23
CA GLY A 73 19.16 5.29 -12.97
C GLY A 73 20.50 4.66 -12.55
N GLY A 74 20.62 3.33 -12.53
CA GLY A 74 21.85 2.61 -12.22
C GLY A 74 22.57 2.12 -13.48
N PRO A 75 23.92 2.00 -13.47
CA PRO A 75 24.70 1.74 -14.67
C PRO A 75 24.28 0.44 -15.34
N GLU A 76 24.04 0.54 -16.64
CA GLU A 76 23.86 -0.56 -17.57
C GLU A 76 25.10 -1.49 -17.50
N ALA A 77 25.05 -2.54 -16.69
CA ALA A 77 25.98 -3.66 -16.78
C ALA A 77 25.40 -4.92 -16.10
N GLY A 78 24.87 -5.83 -16.91
CA GLY A 78 24.82 -7.27 -16.60
C GLY A 78 23.55 -7.80 -15.91
N ARG A 79 22.55 -8.18 -16.70
CA ARG A 79 21.68 -9.35 -16.39
C ARG A 79 22.47 -10.63 -16.78
N PRO A 80 22.15 -11.87 -16.34
CA PRO A 80 20.96 -12.30 -15.58
C PRO A 80 21.18 -13.37 -14.48
N GLY A 81 20.34 -13.39 -13.45
CA GLY A 81 20.20 -14.60 -12.60
C GLY A 81 19.61 -14.36 -11.21
N GLY A 82 18.53 -15.09 -10.89
CA GLY A 82 18.27 -15.58 -9.54
C GLY A 82 17.65 -14.63 -8.51
N TRP A 83 16.33 -14.41 -8.58
CA TRP A 83 15.51 -14.34 -7.36
C TRP A 83 14.06 -14.75 -7.62
N ALA A 84 13.85 -15.76 -8.48
CA ALA A 84 12.60 -16.52 -8.42
C ALA A 84 12.68 -17.43 -7.19
N GLY A 85 11.94 -17.10 -6.12
CA GLY A 85 11.83 -18.00 -4.97
C GLY A 85 11.26 -17.41 -3.68
N ARG A 86 9.93 -17.42 -3.58
CA ARG A 86 9.12 -17.41 -2.33
C ARG A 86 9.14 -16.16 -1.45
N VAL A 87 8.05 -15.39 -1.55
CA VAL A 87 7.34 -14.92 -0.34
C VAL A 87 5.86 -15.19 -0.54
N SER A 88 5.43 -16.36 -0.03
CA SER A 88 4.03 -16.58 0.32
C SER A 88 3.82 -15.89 1.66
N LEU A 89 3.22 -14.69 1.67
CA LEU A 89 2.68 -14.12 2.90
C LEU A 89 1.16 -14.24 2.86
N ARG A 90 0.68 -15.02 3.82
CA ARG A 90 -0.66 -15.52 4.02
C ARG A 90 -1.64 -14.34 4.15
N LYS A 91 -2.80 -14.44 3.49
CA LYS A 91 -4.02 -13.78 3.96
C LYS A 91 -4.26 -14.28 5.39
N ALA A 92 -3.95 -13.46 6.39
CA ALA A 92 -4.56 -13.61 7.70
C ALA A 92 -6.00 -13.07 7.55
N HIS A 93 -6.88 -13.98 7.15
CA HIS A 93 -8.31 -13.77 7.17
C HIS A 93 -8.74 -13.81 8.63
N SER A 94 -9.05 -12.64 9.21
CA SER A 94 -9.54 -12.51 10.58
C SER A 94 -10.98 -13.02 10.69
N GLN A 95 -11.17 -14.34 10.64
CA GLN A 95 -12.34 -14.96 11.26
C GLN A 95 -12.02 -15.25 12.71
N ALA A 96 -12.49 -14.40 13.62
CA ALA A 96 -12.68 -14.76 15.02
C ALA A 96 -14.19 -14.87 15.27
N ARG A 97 -14.72 -16.06 14.96
CA ARG A 97 -16.06 -16.48 15.33
C ARG A 97 -15.98 -17.09 16.73
N LEU A 98 -16.74 -16.52 17.68
CA LEU A 98 -17.36 -17.14 18.87
C LEU A 98 -16.54 -18.17 19.69
N ARG A 99 -16.24 -17.85 20.95
CA ARG A 99 -16.61 -18.64 22.16
C ARG A 99 -16.09 -18.03 23.47
N ALA A 100 -16.97 -18.05 24.47
CA ALA A 100 -16.77 -17.93 25.93
C ALA A 100 -16.28 -16.56 26.43
N PHE A 101 -17.02 -15.78 27.23
CA PHE A 101 -18.13 -16.01 28.18
C PHE A 101 -19.29 -15.04 27.93
#